data_AF-A0A1F8F679-F1
#
_entry.id   AF-A0A1F8F679-F1
#
_cell.length_a   1.000
_cell.length_b   1.000
_cell.length_c   1.000
_cell.angle_alpha   90.00
_cell.angle_beta   90.00
_cell.angle_gamma   90.00
#
_symmetry.space_group_name_H-M   'P 1'
#
loop_
_entity.id
_entity.type
_entity.pdbx_description
1 polymer ?
#
loop_
_entity_poly.entity_id
_entity_poly.type
_entity_poly.pdbx_seq_one_letter_code
_entity_poly.pdbx_strand_id
1 'polypeptide(L)'
;MGTLLELVVSLFTKLKKKGLSLAEALVRLAGDEKAQDEIVAVLERLASQAVKVLWTVTSDGAGVAALESAGRKVSHWAKDVMSKPEYVVTNGKTYRLVIIRGDEFATDAERTTANIRVEAARRHYLEPPAEVAVLLRKKYTQEELGFPYVVVMHKPITDSRGDPELLALHRNGDGEWLVVWYAFPGKQWNRGFVFVFLAPQN
;
A
#
# COMPACT_ATOMS: atom_id res chain seq x y z
N MET A 1 6.06 -13.48 -15.32
CA MET A 1 5.13 -12.43 -15.78
C MET A 1 4.25 -13.08 -16.83
N GLY A 2 3.08 -13.60 -16.44
CA GLY A 2 2.12 -14.11 -17.41
C GLY A 2 1.12 -13.02 -17.72
N THR A 3 1.00 -12.66 -19.00
CA THR A 3 -0.01 -11.71 -19.45
C THR A 3 -1.41 -12.26 -19.16
N LEU A 4 -2.42 -11.39 -19.04
CA LEU A 4 -3.83 -11.76 -18.85
C LEU A 4 -4.27 -12.88 -19.81
N LEU A 5 -3.71 -12.89 -21.02
CA LEU A 5 -3.92 -13.91 -22.04
C LEU A 5 -3.47 -15.31 -21.61
N GLU A 6 -2.31 -15.47 -20.97
CA GLU A 6 -1.81 -16.77 -20.50
C GLU A 6 -2.66 -17.36 -19.37
N LEU A 7 -3.19 -16.49 -18.51
CA LEU A 7 -4.06 -16.88 -17.40
C LEU A 7 -5.47 -17.27 -17.87
N VAL A 8 -6.01 -16.53 -18.84
CA VAL A 8 -7.24 -16.90 -19.54
C VAL A 8 -7.02 -18.24 -20.25
N VAL A 9 -5.93 -18.40 -21.01
CA VAL A 9 -5.57 -19.69 -21.66
C VAL A 9 -5.44 -20.83 -20.65
N SER A 10 -4.87 -20.60 -19.47
CA SER A 10 -4.76 -21.60 -18.40
C SER A 10 -6.13 -22.02 -17.84
N LEU A 11 -7.02 -21.05 -17.59
CA LEU A 11 -8.40 -21.31 -17.17
C LEU A 11 -9.15 -22.13 -18.23
N PHE A 12 -9.05 -21.72 -19.50
CA PHE A 12 -9.59 -22.44 -20.65
C PHE A 12 -9.05 -23.87 -20.75
N THR A 13 -7.76 -24.07 -20.52
CA THR A 13 -7.11 -25.39 -20.58
C THR A 13 -7.62 -26.31 -19.47
N LYS A 14 -7.87 -25.75 -18.27
CA LYS A 14 -8.48 -26.50 -17.15
C LYS A 14 -9.95 -26.85 -17.42
N LEU A 15 -10.71 -25.96 -18.03
CA LEU A 15 -12.11 -26.21 -18.41
C LEU A 15 -12.22 -27.29 -19.50
N LYS A 16 -11.33 -27.25 -20.50
CA LYS A 16 -11.24 -28.25 -21.57
C LYS A 16 -10.87 -29.64 -21.03
N LYS A 17 -10.00 -29.73 -20.02
CA LYS A 17 -9.70 -30.99 -19.30
C LYS A 17 -10.90 -31.60 -18.57
N LYS A 18 -11.92 -30.79 -18.24
CA LYS A 18 -13.18 -31.24 -17.64
C LYS A 18 -14.26 -31.55 -18.70
N GLY A 19 -13.95 -31.43 -19.99
CA GLY A 19 -14.87 -31.72 -21.09
C GLY A 19 -15.93 -30.64 -21.36
N LEU A 20 -15.80 -29.44 -20.78
CA LEU A 20 -16.72 -28.33 -21.06
C LEU A 20 -16.22 -27.44 -22.20
N SER A 21 -17.12 -27.07 -23.10
CA SER A 21 -16.90 -25.98 -24.05
C SER A 21 -17.03 -24.60 -23.39
N LEU A 22 -16.46 -23.57 -24.03
CA LEU A 22 -16.59 -22.18 -23.56
C LEU A 22 -18.05 -21.72 -23.53
N ALA A 23 -18.84 -22.15 -24.52
CA ALA A 23 -20.26 -21.81 -24.61
C ALA A 23 -21.06 -22.43 -23.45
N GLU A 24 -20.80 -23.69 -23.09
CA GLU A 24 -21.46 -24.36 -21.96
C GLU A 24 -21.07 -23.76 -20.61
N ALA A 25 -19.82 -23.31 -20.46
CA ALA A 25 -19.37 -22.60 -19.26
C ALA A 25 -20.07 -21.23 -19.11
N LEU A 26 -20.20 -20.47 -20.20
CA LEU A 26 -20.91 -19.19 -20.24
C LEU A 26 -22.42 -19.33 -20.04
N VAL A 27 -23.04 -20.41 -20.54
CA VAL A 27 -24.46 -20.71 -20.35
C VAL A 27 -24.76 -21.14 -18.91
N ARG A 28 -23.89 -21.94 -18.28
CA ARG A 28 -24.00 -22.25 -16.83
C ARG A 28 -23.82 -21.02 -15.96
N LEU A 29 -22.87 -20.14 -16.31
CA LEU A 29 -22.67 -18.84 -15.68
C LEU A 29 -23.93 -17.96 -15.71
N ALA A 30 -24.75 -18.02 -16.75
CA ALA A 30 -25.93 -17.16 -16.90
C ALA A 30 -27.12 -17.58 -16.01
N GLY A 31 -27.13 -18.80 -15.45
CA GLY A 31 -28.27 -19.35 -14.71
C GLY A 31 -27.96 -20.02 -13.37
N ASP A 32 -26.69 -20.06 -12.94
CA ASP A 32 -26.24 -20.69 -11.70
C ASP A 32 -25.42 -19.71 -10.86
N GLU A 33 -26.04 -19.12 -9.84
CA GLU A 33 -25.40 -18.17 -8.91
C GLU A 33 -24.13 -18.76 -8.26
N LYS A 34 -24.10 -20.06 -7.97
CA LYS A 34 -22.92 -20.71 -7.37
C LYS A 34 -21.74 -20.75 -8.34
N ALA A 35 -22.01 -20.97 -9.63
CA ALA A 35 -20.97 -20.94 -10.66
C ALA A 35 -20.45 -19.51 -10.90
N GLN A 36 -21.29 -18.48 -10.70
CA GLN A 36 -20.88 -17.07 -10.74
C GLN A 36 -19.93 -16.75 -9.58
N ASP A 37 -20.29 -17.13 -8.35
CA ASP A 37 -19.46 -16.91 -7.16
C ASP A 37 -18.08 -17.58 -7.27
N GLU A 38 -18.02 -18.82 -7.77
CA GLU A 38 -16.76 -19.53 -7.97
C GLU A 38 -15.84 -18.81 -8.98
N ILE A 39 -16.40 -18.21 -10.04
CA ILE A 39 -15.64 -17.49 -11.05
C ILE A 39 -15.21 -16.12 -10.56
N VAL A 40 -16.07 -15.41 -9.83
CA VAL A 40 -15.71 -14.17 -9.14
C VAL A 40 -14.54 -14.42 -8.19
N ALA A 41 -14.60 -15.46 -7.36
CA ALA A 41 -13.52 -15.82 -6.45
C ALA A 41 -12.20 -16.14 -7.19
N VAL A 42 -12.27 -16.81 -8.36
CA VAL A 42 -11.08 -17.06 -9.19
C VAL A 42 -10.52 -15.76 -9.77
N LEU A 43 -11.38 -14.86 -10.26
CA LEU A 43 -10.97 -13.57 -10.80
C LEU A 43 -10.39 -12.65 -9.72
N GLU A 44 -10.99 -12.60 -8.54
CA GLU A 44 -10.49 -11.89 -7.36
C GLU A 44 -9.11 -12.42 -6.95
N ARG A 45 -8.93 -13.75 -6.90
CA ARG A 45 -7.63 -14.36 -6.64
C ARG A 45 -6.60 -14.05 -7.72
N LEU A 46 -7.00 -13.98 -8.98
CA LEU A 46 -6.09 -13.62 -10.07
C LEU A 46 -5.73 -12.13 -10.03
N ALA A 47 -6.69 -11.26 -9.70
CA ALA A 47 -6.48 -9.84 -9.50
C ALA A 47 -5.54 -9.58 -8.32
N SER A 48 -5.71 -10.28 -7.19
CA SER A 48 -4.82 -10.16 -6.03
C SER A 48 -3.39 -10.63 -6.33
N GLN A 49 -3.22 -11.65 -7.17
CA GLN A 49 -1.92 -12.10 -7.65
C GLN A 49 -1.27 -11.15 -8.67
N ALA A 50 -2.07 -10.36 -9.40
CA ALA A 50 -1.58 -9.34 -10.32
C ALA A 50 -1.18 -8.02 -9.63
N VAL A 51 -1.48 -7.86 -8.32
CA VAL A 51 -1.10 -6.67 -7.56
C VAL A 51 0.43 -6.54 -7.53
N LYS A 52 0.94 -5.51 -8.21
CA LYS A 52 2.37 -5.20 -8.26
C LYS A 52 2.85 -4.69 -6.90
N VAL A 53 3.44 -5.58 -6.12
CA VAL A 53 4.20 -5.22 -4.92
C VAL A 53 5.45 -4.45 -5.35
N LEU A 54 5.62 -3.26 -4.79
CA LEU A 54 6.75 -2.38 -5.09
C LEU A 54 7.88 -2.57 -4.09
N TRP A 55 7.54 -2.69 -2.81
CA TRP A 55 8.53 -2.83 -1.74
C TRP A 55 8.15 -3.96 -0.80
N THR A 56 9.15 -4.53 -0.16
CA THR A 56 8.97 -5.51 0.92
C THR A 56 9.91 -5.16 2.05
N VAL A 57 9.37 -5.05 3.26
CA VAL A 57 10.14 -4.75 4.47
C VAL A 57 9.81 -5.78 5.55
N THR A 58 10.77 -6.10 6.39
CA THR A 58 10.59 -7.02 7.52
C THR A 58 10.90 -6.25 8.79
N SER A 59 10.00 -6.31 9.77
CA SER A 59 10.20 -5.64 11.05
C SER A 59 11.33 -6.29 11.84
N ASP A 60 12.12 -5.46 12.51
CA ASP A 60 13.32 -5.87 13.23
C ASP A 60 13.47 -5.12 14.56
N GLY A 61 12.39 -4.53 15.08
CA GLY A 61 12.45 -3.72 16.29
C GLY A 61 13.08 -2.34 16.12
N ALA A 62 13.42 -1.90 14.89
CA ALA A 62 14.10 -0.62 14.69
C ALA A 62 13.25 0.58 15.13
N GLY A 63 13.89 1.47 15.89
CA GLY A 63 13.37 2.79 16.26
C GLY A 63 14.25 3.93 15.72
N VAL A 64 14.09 5.12 16.31
CA VAL A 64 14.79 6.36 15.91
C VAL A 64 16.32 6.18 15.87
N ALA A 65 16.90 5.59 16.90
CA ALA A 65 18.36 5.42 17.01
C ALA A 65 18.96 4.59 15.84
N ALA A 66 18.21 3.61 15.34
CA ALA A 66 18.65 2.79 14.21
C ALA A 66 18.66 3.59 12.90
N LEU A 67 17.72 4.52 12.72
CA LEU A 67 17.71 5.42 11.56
C LEU A 67 18.86 6.42 11.61
N GLU A 68 19.07 7.05 12.75
CA GLU A 68 20.14 8.04 12.93
C GLU A 68 21.52 7.41 12.76
N SER A 69 21.72 6.20 13.30
CA SER A 69 22.96 5.42 13.10
C SER A 69 23.20 5.04 11.63
N ALA A 70 22.14 4.93 10.82
CA ALA A 70 22.21 4.68 9.38
C ALA A 70 22.32 5.98 8.55
N GLY A 71 22.61 7.13 9.19
CA GLY A 71 22.75 8.43 8.55
C GLY A 71 21.43 9.03 8.07
N ARG A 72 20.28 8.51 8.54
CA ARG A 72 18.95 9.03 8.18
C ARG A 72 18.48 10.03 9.21
N LYS A 73 17.76 11.05 8.75
CA LYS A 73 17.26 12.13 9.62
C LYS A 73 15.83 11.86 10.04
N VAL A 74 15.50 12.20 11.28
CA VAL A 74 14.15 12.08 11.82
C VAL A 74 13.72 13.44 12.34
N SER A 75 12.62 13.98 11.82
CA SER A 75 12.13 15.29 12.27
C SER A 75 11.66 15.24 13.72
N HIS A 76 11.63 16.41 14.37
CA HIS A 76 11.11 16.53 15.74
C HIS A 76 9.69 15.96 15.87
N TRP A 77 8.80 16.28 14.92
CA TRP A 77 7.42 15.79 14.90
C TRP A 77 7.33 14.28 14.67
N ALA A 78 8.20 13.70 13.83
CA ALA A 78 8.25 12.25 13.66
C ALA A 78 8.68 11.56 14.97
N LYS A 79 9.63 12.14 15.71
CA LYS A 79 10.01 11.64 17.04
C LYS A 79 8.84 11.73 18.04
N ASP A 80 8.09 12.82 18.04
CA ASP A 80 6.90 12.96 18.90
C ASP A 80 5.84 11.91 18.57
N VAL A 81 5.49 11.72 17.30
CA VAL A 81 4.54 10.68 16.85
C VAL A 81 5.02 9.28 17.22
N MET A 82 6.32 8.99 17.03
CA MET A 82 6.91 7.70 17.39
C MET A 82 7.02 7.45 18.90
N SER A 83 6.86 8.49 19.73
CA SER A 83 6.82 8.35 21.19
C SER A 83 5.43 8.00 21.73
N LYS A 84 4.40 8.08 20.89
CA LYS A 84 3.02 7.80 21.30
C LYS A 84 2.77 6.30 21.46
N PRO A 85 1.89 5.88 22.39
CA PRO A 85 1.59 4.47 22.61
C PRO A 85 0.96 3.77 21.40
N GLU A 86 0.31 4.54 20.51
CA GLU A 86 -0.23 4.04 19.24
C GLU A 86 0.85 3.62 18.24
N TYR A 87 2.09 4.11 18.40
CA TYR A 87 3.22 3.67 17.61
C TYR A 87 3.76 2.34 18.16
N VAL A 88 3.29 1.25 17.58
CA VAL A 88 3.70 -0.11 17.94
C VAL A 88 4.72 -0.64 16.94
N VAL A 89 5.83 -1.16 17.48
CA VAL A 89 6.88 -1.83 16.71
C VAL A 89 6.76 -3.34 16.87
N THR A 90 7.01 -4.08 15.79
CA THR A 90 7.03 -5.54 15.78
C THR A 90 8.42 -6.07 15.42
N ASN A 91 8.59 -7.40 15.50
CA ASN A 91 9.82 -8.06 15.09
C ASN A 91 9.47 -9.34 14.31
N GLY A 92 10.13 -9.55 13.17
CA GLY A 92 9.96 -10.72 12.31
C GLY A 92 8.75 -10.70 11.37
N LYS A 93 7.97 -9.61 11.32
CA LYS A 93 6.79 -9.50 10.44
C LYS A 93 7.17 -8.90 9.10
N THR A 94 6.87 -9.61 8.02
CA THR A 94 7.11 -9.13 6.65
C THR A 94 5.87 -8.45 6.07
N TYR A 95 6.06 -7.23 5.58
CA TYR A 95 5.04 -6.41 4.94
C TYR A 95 5.28 -6.31 3.44
N ARG A 96 4.28 -6.69 2.64
CA ARG A 96 4.25 -6.52 1.19
C ARG A 96 3.54 -5.21 0.86
N LEU A 97 4.24 -4.27 0.23
CA LEU A 97 3.79 -2.89 0.08
C LEU A 97 3.38 -2.58 -1.35
N VAL A 98 2.26 -1.88 -1.47
CA VAL A 98 1.67 -1.37 -2.71
C VAL A 98 1.49 0.13 -2.57
N ILE A 99 1.29 0.82 -3.69
CA ILE A 99 1.04 2.26 -3.68
C ILE A 99 -0.19 2.65 -4.48
N ILE A 100 -0.71 3.82 -4.16
CA ILE A 100 -1.52 4.64 -5.05
C ILE A 100 -0.69 5.90 -5.33
N ARG A 101 -0.49 6.26 -6.60
CA ARG A 101 0.20 7.51 -6.96
C ARG A 101 -0.77 8.68 -6.97
N GLY A 102 -0.29 9.85 -6.55
CA GLY A 102 -1.07 11.08 -6.59
C GLY A 102 -1.45 11.54 -8.00
N ASP A 103 -0.73 11.08 -9.02
CA ASP A 103 -1.03 11.35 -10.42
C ASP A 103 -2.14 10.46 -11.02
N GLU A 104 -2.62 9.45 -10.28
CA GLU A 104 -3.76 8.61 -10.68
C GLU A 104 -5.12 9.29 -10.47
N PHE A 105 -5.18 10.35 -9.66
CA PHE A 105 -6.40 11.13 -9.42
C PHE A 105 -6.57 12.18 -10.53
N ALA A 106 -7.78 12.29 -11.09
CA ALA A 106 -8.04 13.14 -12.24
C ALA A 106 -7.87 14.63 -11.88
N THR A 107 -8.35 15.01 -10.71
CA THR A 107 -8.28 16.39 -10.22
C THR A 107 -7.53 16.50 -8.88
N ASP A 108 -6.98 17.68 -8.60
CA ASP A 108 -6.31 17.93 -7.32
C ASP A 108 -7.30 17.91 -6.15
N ALA A 109 -8.56 18.30 -6.39
CA ALA A 109 -9.65 18.25 -5.42
C ALA A 109 -10.03 16.82 -5.02
N GLU A 110 -9.83 15.84 -5.90
CA GLU A 110 -10.06 14.42 -5.59
C GLU A 110 -8.94 13.82 -4.72
N ARG A 111 -7.74 14.41 -4.72
CA ARG A 111 -6.56 13.88 -4.01
C ARG A 111 -6.53 14.29 -2.54
N THR A 112 -7.59 13.98 -1.83
CA THR A 112 -7.72 14.17 -0.39
C THR A 112 -7.39 12.89 0.37
N THR A 113 -6.97 13.00 1.64
CA THR A 113 -6.71 11.83 2.50
C THR A 113 -7.90 10.87 2.54
N ALA A 114 -9.12 11.40 2.63
CA ALA A 114 -10.34 10.59 2.63
C ALA A 114 -10.51 9.79 1.33
N ASN A 115 -10.39 10.46 0.18
CA ASN A 115 -10.57 9.82 -1.12
C ASN A 115 -9.47 8.79 -1.43
N ILE A 116 -8.23 9.05 -1.00
CA ILE A 116 -7.13 8.09 -1.13
C ILE A 116 -7.45 6.80 -0.37
N ARG A 117 -8.04 6.91 0.83
CA ARG A 117 -8.47 5.74 1.62
C ARG A 117 -9.66 5.02 0.98
N VAL A 118 -10.61 5.75 0.39
CA VAL A 118 -11.71 5.16 -0.39
C VAL A 118 -11.16 4.37 -1.58
N GLU A 119 -10.19 4.93 -2.32
CA GLU A 119 -9.57 4.24 -3.44
C GLU A 119 -8.76 3.02 -2.99
N ALA A 120 -8.06 3.10 -1.86
CA ALA A 120 -7.37 1.95 -1.27
C ALA A 120 -8.35 0.82 -0.91
N ALA A 121 -9.50 1.16 -0.30
CA ALA A 121 -10.55 0.20 0.00
C ALA A 121 -11.12 -0.44 -1.27
N ARG A 122 -11.34 0.35 -2.34
CA ARG A 122 -11.77 -0.16 -3.66
C ARG A 122 -10.78 -1.15 -4.27
N ARG A 123 -9.49 -0.99 -3.96
CA ARG A 123 -8.40 -1.91 -4.39
C ARG A 123 -8.13 -3.04 -3.40
N HIS A 124 -8.91 -3.14 -2.32
CA HIS A 124 -8.71 -4.09 -1.22
C HIS A 124 -7.34 -3.95 -0.53
N TYR A 125 -6.73 -2.77 -0.62
CA TYR A 125 -5.47 -2.47 0.05
C TYR A 125 -5.71 -2.24 1.54
N LEU A 126 -4.79 -2.72 2.36
CA LEU A 126 -4.95 -2.70 3.80
C LEU A 126 -4.10 -1.61 4.44
N GLU A 127 -4.59 -1.09 5.56
CA GLU A 127 -3.88 -0.08 6.34
C GLU A 127 -2.56 -0.65 6.89
N PRO A 128 -1.41 -0.02 6.61
CA PRO A 128 -0.13 -0.43 7.17
C PRO A 128 0.02 0.03 8.62
N PRO A 129 0.81 -0.66 9.45
CA PRO A 129 1.23 -0.11 10.73
C PRO A 129 2.23 1.04 10.51
N ALA A 130 2.27 2.00 11.45
CA ALA A 130 3.12 3.18 11.35
C ALA A 130 4.62 2.85 11.22
N GLU A 131 5.08 1.75 11.83
CA GLU A 131 6.47 1.27 11.74
C GLU A 131 6.95 1.05 10.30
N VAL A 132 6.05 0.81 9.34
CA VAL A 132 6.41 0.64 7.92
C VAL A 132 7.19 1.83 7.39
N ALA A 133 6.92 3.05 7.87
CA ALA A 133 7.66 4.25 7.46
C ALA A 133 9.14 4.19 7.90
N VAL A 134 9.39 3.73 9.13
CA VAL A 134 10.75 3.53 9.66
C VAL A 134 11.46 2.43 8.88
N LEU A 135 10.80 1.31 8.64
CA LEU A 135 11.39 0.18 7.92
C LEU A 135 11.74 0.55 6.47
N LEU A 136 10.87 1.29 5.79
CA LEU A 136 11.15 1.82 4.45
C LEU A 136 12.35 2.75 4.46
N ARG A 137 12.41 3.71 5.40
CA ARG A 137 13.50 4.69 5.45
C ARG A 137 14.83 4.04 5.82
N LYS A 138 14.81 3.05 6.70
CA LYS A 138 15.99 2.27 7.08
C LYS A 138 16.52 1.48 5.89
N LYS A 139 15.62 0.85 5.12
CA LYS A 139 15.99 -0.07 4.04
C LYS A 139 16.35 0.62 2.73
N TYR A 140 15.65 1.68 2.37
CA TYR A 140 15.76 2.31 1.04
C TYR A 140 16.21 3.76 1.14
N THR A 141 17.11 4.14 0.24
CA THR A 141 17.37 5.55 -0.12
C THR A 141 16.16 6.14 -0.84
N GLN A 142 16.09 7.47 -0.93
CA GLN A 142 15.02 8.12 -1.70
C GLN A 142 15.12 7.78 -3.19
N GLU A 143 16.33 7.59 -3.71
CA GLU A 143 16.56 7.19 -5.09
C GLU A 143 16.01 5.79 -5.37
N GLU A 144 16.27 4.81 -4.50
CA GLU A 144 15.71 3.45 -4.63
C GLU A 144 14.18 3.41 -4.47
N LEU A 145 13.61 4.33 -3.69
CA LEU A 145 12.15 4.50 -3.63
C LEU A 145 11.61 5.05 -4.95
N GLY A 146 12.38 5.85 -5.69
CA GLY A 146 11.99 6.37 -7.01
C GLY A 146 10.87 7.42 -6.99
N PHE A 147 10.47 7.90 -5.81
CA PHE A 147 9.45 8.94 -5.65
C PHE A 147 9.96 10.04 -4.71
N PRO A 148 9.64 11.32 -4.95
CA PRO A 148 10.13 12.42 -4.11
C PRO A 148 9.46 12.45 -2.72
N TYR A 149 8.21 12.01 -2.62
CA TYR A 149 7.43 11.99 -1.39
C TYR A 149 6.66 10.66 -1.27
N VAL A 150 6.93 9.90 -0.21
CA VAL A 150 6.31 8.59 0.08
C VAL A 150 5.62 8.67 1.44
N VAL A 151 4.30 8.58 1.47
CA VAL A 151 3.47 8.69 2.69
C VAL A 151 2.94 7.32 3.08
N VAL A 152 3.17 6.89 4.32
CA VAL A 152 2.61 5.62 4.81
C VAL A 152 1.23 5.87 5.39
N MET A 153 0.20 5.28 4.79
CA MET A 153 -1.20 5.55 5.11
C MET A 153 -1.69 4.80 6.36
N HIS A 154 -0.88 4.76 7.41
CA HIS A 154 -1.23 4.13 8.69
C HIS A 154 -2.40 4.83 9.38
N LYS A 155 -2.96 4.23 10.44
CA LYS A 155 -3.95 4.90 11.29
C LYS A 155 -3.34 6.21 11.80
N PRO A 156 -3.96 7.39 11.60
CA PRO A 156 -3.38 8.64 12.06
C PRO A 156 -3.05 8.59 13.54
N ILE A 157 -1.86 9.10 13.91
CA ILE A 157 -1.41 9.22 15.29
C ILE A 157 -1.43 10.71 15.63
N THR A 158 -2.08 11.06 16.73
CA THR A 158 -2.18 12.46 17.16
C THR A 158 -0.86 12.91 17.79
N ASP A 159 -0.33 14.04 17.31
CA ASP A 159 0.85 14.67 17.88
C ASP A 159 0.54 15.37 19.21
N SER A 160 1.56 15.96 19.83
CA SER A 160 1.43 16.72 21.08
C SER A 160 0.58 18.00 20.97
N ARG A 161 0.27 18.48 19.76
CA ARG A 161 -0.60 19.63 19.52
C ARG A 161 -2.05 19.25 19.24
N GLY A 162 -2.35 17.96 19.14
CA GLY A 162 -3.69 17.48 18.83
C GLY A 162 -3.93 17.27 17.34
N ASP A 163 -2.91 17.40 16.49
CA ASP A 163 -3.02 17.24 15.05
C ASP A 163 -2.82 15.76 14.66
N PRO A 164 -3.68 15.19 13.80
CA PRO A 164 -3.52 13.82 13.33
C PRO A 164 -2.43 13.76 12.25
N GLU A 165 -1.46 12.87 12.41
CA GLU A 165 -0.26 12.80 11.58
C GLU A 165 -0.07 11.44 10.90
N LEU A 166 0.53 11.48 9.70
CA LEU A 166 1.07 10.32 8.97
C LEU A 166 2.57 10.43 8.82
N LEU A 167 3.30 9.35 9.10
CA LEU A 167 4.73 9.24 8.85
C LEU A 167 5.02 9.14 7.35
N ALA A 168 6.04 9.87 6.93
CA ALA A 168 6.41 9.95 5.53
C ALA A 168 7.91 10.15 5.30
N LEU A 169 8.30 9.91 4.07
CA LEU A 169 9.65 9.86 3.60
C LEU A 169 9.81 10.89 2.48
N HIS A 170 10.78 11.79 2.63
CA HIS A 170 11.21 12.65 1.53
C HIS A 170 12.72 12.91 1.63
N ARG A 171 13.29 13.50 0.58
CA ARG A 171 14.67 13.99 0.57
C ARG A 171 14.67 15.48 0.23
N ASN A 172 15.54 16.23 0.88
CA ASN A 172 15.86 17.61 0.54
C ASN A 172 17.38 17.81 0.52
N GLY A 173 17.84 19.05 0.39
CA GLY A 173 19.28 19.39 0.40
C GLY A 173 20.02 18.94 1.66
N ASP A 174 19.31 18.78 2.78
CA ASP A 174 19.89 18.41 4.07
C ASP A 174 19.94 16.90 4.31
N GLY A 175 19.42 16.08 3.39
CA GLY A 175 19.48 14.62 3.46
C GLY A 175 18.13 13.93 3.33
N GLU A 176 18.08 12.67 3.78
CA GLU A 176 16.91 11.80 3.67
C GLU A 176 16.18 11.72 5.00
N TRP A 177 14.93 12.17 4.98
CA TRP A 177 14.15 12.43 6.18
C TRP A 177 13.01 11.43 6.36
N LEU A 178 12.79 11.04 7.61
CA LEU A 178 11.50 10.62 8.13
C LEU A 178 10.81 11.85 8.76
N VAL A 179 9.62 12.18 8.27
CA VAL A 179 8.82 13.34 8.67
C VAL A 179 7.39 12.94 8.96
N VAL A 180 6.56 13.92 9.31
CA VAL A 180 5.10 13.78 9.37
C VAL A 180 4.41 14.69 8.37
N TRP A 181 3.18 14.34 8.02
CA TRP A 181 2.25 15.20 7.29
C TRP A 181 0.84 15.03 7.85
N TYR A 182 0.12 16.15 7.92
CA TYR A 182 -1.25 16.18 8.40
C TYR A 182 -2.16 15.17 7.70
N ALA A 183 -2.92 14.45 8.51
CA ALA A 183 -3.79 13.36 8.11
C ALA A 183 -5.28 13.75 8.08
N PHE A 184 -5.60 15.05 8.11
CA PHE A 184 -7.00 15.50 8.07
C PHE A 184 -7.72 14.94 6.84
N PRO A 185 -9.00 14.53 6.95
CA PRO A 185 -9.74 13.93 5.83
C PRO A 185 -9.74 14.79 4.56
N GLY A 186 -9.93 16.11 4.71
CA GLY A 186 -9.95 17.08 3.62
C GLY A 186 -8.57 17.60 3.18
N LYS A 187 -7.48 17.10 3.78
CA LYS A 187 -6.12 17.51 3.39
C LYS A 187 -5.85 17.07 1.95
N GLN A 188 -5.67 18.06 1.07
CA GLN A 188 -5.22 17.84 -0.29
C GLN A 188 -3.72 17.61 -0.35
N TRP A 189 -3.30 16.67 -1.19
CA TRP A 189 -1.89 16.32 -1.41
C TRP A 189 -1.41 16.83 -2.77
N ASN A 190 -0.11 16.78 -3.04
CA ASN A 190 0.44 17.13 -4.36
C ASN A 190 0.53 15.89 -5.27
N ARG A 191 0.51 16.09 -6.60
CA ARG A 191 0.56 15.01 -7.61
C ARG A 191 1.76 14.07 -7.46
N GLY A 192 2.91 14.62 -7.07
CA GLY A 192 4.16 13.85 -6.93
C GLY A 192 4.25 12.96 -5.68
N PHE A 193 3.20 12.88 -4.86
CA PHE A 193 3.17 12.03 -3.68
C PHE A 193 2.74 10.62 -4.04
N VAL A 194 3.26 9.63 -3.33
CA VAL A 194 2.73 8.26 -3.37
C VAL A 194 2.29 7.81 -1.99
N PHE A 195 1.22 7.03 -1.95
CA PHE A 195 0.53 6.61 -0.74
C PHE A 195 0.69 5.11 -0.54
N VAL A 196 1.38 4.71 0.50
CA VAL A 196 1.76 3.32 0.77
C VAL A 196 0.68 2.62 1.57
N PHE A 197 0.32 1.43 1.10
CA PHE A 197 -0.57 0.49 1.76
C PHE A 197 0.04 -0.92 1.79
N LEU A 198 -0.58 -1.82 2.55
CA LEU A 198 -0.29 -3.24 2.43
C LEU A 198 -1.06 -3.82 1.25
N ALA A 199 -0.44 -4.78 0.57
CA ALA A 199 -1.14 -5.61 -0.40
C ALA A 199 -2.31 -6.37 0.28
N PRO A 200 -3.36 -6.74 -0.47
CA PRO A 200 -4.43 -7.59 0.04
C PRO A 200 -3.87 -8.88 0.67
N GLN A 201 -4.50 -9.39 1.74
CA GLN A 201 -4.19 -10.73 2.23
C GLN A 201 -4.64 -11.76 1.20
N ASN A 202 -3.81 -12.77 0.94
CA ASN A 202 -4.15 -13.91 0.09
C ASN A 202 -4.92 -14.97 0.89
#